data_AF-A0A2M9KZX6-F1
#
_entry.id   AF-A0A2M9KZX6-F1
#
_cell.length_a   1.000
_cell.length_b   1.000
_cell.length_c   1.000
_cell.angle_alpha   90.00
_cell.angle_beta   90.00
_cell.angle_gamma   90.00
#
_symmetry.space_group_name_H-M   'P 1'
#
loop_
_entity.id
_entity.type
_entity.pdbx_description
1 polymer ?
#
loop_
_entity_poly.entity_id
_entity_poly.type
_entity_poly.pdbx_seq_one_letter_code
_entity_poly.pdbx_strand_id
1 'polypeptide(L)'
;MRLTGRLGSGADEWSCPQCGRRIALRRPPHPELTVLDPGDEEAVHIGVLEPGDPAADAAAARYGVGPVQHVPRPPARPGESGSDENRPADGGPGDPNAQPDAEDRRWLAEIGIDWDGDAAA
;
A
#
# COMPACT_ATOMS: atom_id res chain seq x y z
N MET A 1 0.26 5.19 7.95
CA MET A 1 0.25 6.37 8.84
C MET A 1 -0.92 7.27 8.50
N ARG A 2 -1.49 8.01 9.46
CA ARG A 2 -2.56 9.00 9.25
C ARG A 2 -2.12 10.37 9.75
N LEU A 3 -2.41 11.42 9.00
CA LEU A 3 -2.22 12.81 9.44
C LEU A 3 -3.23 13.11 10.56
N THR A 4 -2.74 13.59 11.71
CA THR A 4 -3.56 13.84 12.91
C THR A 4 -3.67 15.31 13.27
N GLY A 5 -2.71 16.13 12.86
CA GLY A 5 -2.75 17.56 13.12
C GLY A 5 -1.46 18.27 12.75
N ARG A 6 -1.33 19.50 13.26
CA ARG A 6 -0.15 20.34 13.10
C ARG A 6 0.33 20.81 14.48
N LEU A 7 1.62 20.62 14.74
CA LEU A 7 2.26 21.03 15.98
C LEU A 7 2.54 22.53 16.01
N GLY A 8 2.75 23.09 17.20
CA GLY A 8 3.14 24.49 17.37
C GLY A 8 4.46 24.87 16.68
N SER A 9 5.30 23.88 16.37
CA SER A 9 6.53 24.04 15.56
C SER A 9 6.25 24.23 14.05
N GLY A 10 5.01 24.04 13.61
CA GLY A 10 4.60 24.04 12.21
C GLY A 10 4.78 22.69 11.50
N ALA A 11 5.31 21.67 12.19
CA ALA A 11 5.41 20.31 11.67
C ALA A 11 4.04 19.61 11.67
N ASP A 12 3.83 18.73 10.69
CA ASP A 12 2.64 17.88 10.64
C ASP A 12 2.84 16.66 11.54
N GLU A 13 1.83 16.35 12.36
CA GLU A 13 1.84 15.19 13.24
C GLU A 13 1.12 14.00 12.57
N TRP A 14 1.79 12.86 12.55
CA TRP A 14 1.27 11.62 11.97
C TRP A 14 1.24 10.51 13.01
N SER A 15 0.18 9.71 13.01
CA SER A 15 0.01 8.56 13.90
C SER A 15 -0.34 7.29 13.15
N CYS A 16 0.20 6.16 13.60
CA CYS A 16 -0.23 4.82 13.23
C CYS A 16 -1.27 4.32 14.24
N PRO A 17 -2.53 4.09 13.84
CA PRO A 17 -3.53 3.55 14.75
C PRO A 17 -3.31 2.07 15.10
N GLN A 18 -2.43 1.36 14.37
CA GLN A 18 -2.21 -0.07 14.57
C GLN A 18 -1.11 -0.37 15.59
N CYS A 19 -0.01 0.38 15.58
CA CYS A 19 1.12 0.14 16.48
C CYS A 19 1.38 1.30 17.47
N GLY A 20 0.63 2.39 17.38
CA GLY A 20 0.79 3.56 18.25
C GLY A 20 1.89 4.55 17.85
N ARG A 21 2.70 4.26 16.81
CA ARG A 21 3.79 5.16 16.39
C ARG A 21 3.31 6.57 16.08
N ARG A 22 4.00 7.59 16.60
CA ARG A 22 3.76 9.01 16.30
C ARG A 22 5.03 9.69 15.81
N ILE A 23 4.93 10.44 14.73
CA ILE A 23 6.05 11.20 14.16
C ILE A 23 5.62 12.64 13.87
N ALA A 24 6.56 13.56 13.97
CA ALA A 24 6.45 14.91 13.44
C ALA A 24 7.25 14.99 12.13
N LEU A 25 6.63 15.53 11.09
CA LEU A 25 7.26 15.76 9.80
C LEU A 25 7.21 17.25 9.44
N ARG A 26 8.38 17.87 9.32
CA ARG A 26 8.53 19.22 8.78
C ARG A 26 8.57 19.14 7.25
N ARG A 27 7.75 19.95 6.60
CA ARG A 27 7.75 20.08 5.12
C ARG A 27 8.98 20.88 4.63
N PRO A 28 9.29 20.84 3.32
CA PRO A 28 10.28 21.73 2.71
C PRO A 28 10.08 23.21 3.11
N PRO A 29 11.15 24.02 3.16
CA PRO A 29 12.46 23.81 2.54
C PRO A 29 13.48 23.03 3.39
N HIS A 30 13.22 22.83 4.68
CA HIS A 30 14.10 22.10 5.59
C HIS A 30 13.37 20.87 6.12
N PRO A 31 13.26 19.80 5.32
CA PRO A 31 12.52 18.61 5.73
C PRO A 31 13.21 17.93 6.91
N GLU A 32 12.42 17.54 7.89
CA GLU A 32 12.88 16.91 9.13
C GLU A 32 11.83 15.92 9.60
N LEU A 33 12.26 14.72 9.99
CA LEU A 33 11.40 13.71 10.60
C LEU A 33 11.87 13.46 12.03
N THR A 34 10.97 13.63 12.98
CA THR A 34 11.23 13.36 14.40
C THR A 34 10.24 12.31 14.89
N VAL A 35 10.73 11.25 15.52
CA VAL A 35 9.87 10.27 16.19
C VAL A 35 9.45 10.86 17.54
N LEU A 36 8.14 11.00 17.75
CA LEU A 36 7.57 11.47 19.02
C LEU A 36 7.26 10.31 19.95
N ASP A 37 6.73 9.22 19.38
CA ASP A 37 6.46 7.96 20.06
C ASP A 37 6.85 6.82 19.11
N PRO A 38 7.76 5.91 19.51
CA PRO A 38 8.22 4.84 18.63
C PRO A 38 7.11 3.82 18.29
N GLY A 39 6.14 3.58 19.17
CA GLY A 39 5.21 2.45 19.02
C GLY A 39 5.93 1.11 18.88
N ASP A 40 5.34 0.17 18.14
CA ASP A 40 6.04 -1.05 17.70
C ASP A 40 7.13 -0.72 16.66
N GLU A 41 8.37 -1.14 16.94
CA GLU A 41 9.52 -0.91 16.05
C GLU A 41 9.64 -1.94 14.93
N GLU A 42 9.02 -3.10 15.07
CA GLU A 42 9.00 -4.16 14.06
C GLU A 42 7.90 -3.94 13.01
N ALA A 43 6.95 -3.02 13.28
CA ALA A 43 5.90 -2.67 12.34
C ALA A 43 6.46 -1.85 11.15
N VAL A 44 6.08 -2.23 9.93
CA VAL A 44 6.42 -1.46 8.71
C VAL A 44 5.42 -0.31 8.54
N HIS A 45 5.95 0.91 8.40
CA HIS A 45 5.15 2.14 8.32
C HIS A 45 5.23 2.78 6.95
N ILE A 46 4.13 2.77 6.20
CA ILE A 46 4.01 3.51 4.94
C ILE A 46 3.07 4.69 5.16
N GLY A 47 3.53 5.89 4.79
CA GLY A 47 2.74 7.12 4.76
C GLY A 47 2.90 7.79 3.41
N VAL A 48 1.79 8.06 2.73
CA VAL A 48 1.77 8.85 1.50
C VAL A 48 1.34 10.27 1.88
N LEU A 49 2.17 11.26 1.55
CA LEU A 49 1.91 12.66 1.90
C LEU A 49 0.90 13.28 0.93
N GLU A 50 1.15 13.18 -0.36
CA GLU A 50 0.26 13.58 -1.46
C GLU A 50 0.73 12.75 -2.68
N PRO A 51 -0.12 11.94 -3.33
CA PRO A 51 0.24 11.32 -4.61
C PRO A 51 0.38 12.38 -5.70
N GLY A 52 1.48 12.37 -6.46
CA GLY A 52 1.74 13.32 -7.54
C GLY A 52 2.50 14.60 -7.13
N ASP A 53 3.03 14.68 -5.91
CA ASP A 53 4.03 15.69 -5.56
C ASP A 53 5.40 15.30 -6.20
N PRO A 54 5.96 16.13 -7.08
CA PRO A 54 7.20 15.82 -7.80
C PRO A 54 8.43 15.70 -6.89
N ALA A 55 8.44 16.37 -5.73
CA ALA A 55 9.50 16.22 -4.75
C ALA A 55 9.39 14.90 -3.97
N ALA A 56 8.16 14.45 -3.70
CA ALA A 56 7.90 13.13 -3.12
C ALA A 56 8.28 12.00 -4.08
N ASP A 57 7.92 12.13 -5.36
CA ASP A 57 8.28 11.17 -6.42
C ASP A 57 9.80 11.04 -6.59
N ALA A 58 10.52 12.17 -6.56
CA ALA A 58 11.98 12.18 -6.64
C ALA A 58 12.67 11.54 -5.42
N ALA A 59 12.07 11.67 -4.22
CA ALA A 59 12.58 11.01 -3.02
C ALA A 59 12.32 9.50 -3.05
N ALA A 60 11.12 9.09 -3.47
CA ALA A 60 10.71 7.69 -3.56
C ALA A 60 11.54 6.92 -4.60
N ALA A 61 11.87 7.56 -5.74
CA ALA A 61 12.74 6.99 -6.78
C ALA A 61 14.12 6.56 -6.27
N ARG A 62 14.69 7.25 -5.27
CA ARG A 62 15.99 6.88 -4.67
C ARG A 62 15.96 5.52 -3.97
N TYR A 63 14.77 5.08 -3.57
CA TYR A 63 14.54 3.81 -2.88
C TYR A 63 13.85 2.78 -3.78
N GLY A 64 13.82 3.00 -5.10
CA GLY A 64 13.15 2.12 -6.06
C GLY A 64 11.62 2.17 -5.98
N VAL A 65 11.05 3.09 -5.20
CA VAL A 65 9.61 3.29 -5.07
C VAL A 65 9.22 4.37 -6.08
N GLY A 66 8.91 3.95 -7.30
CA GLY A 66 8.41 4.87 -8.33
C GLY A 66 6.96 5.31 -8.06
N PRO A 67 6.48 6.36 -8.75
CA PRO A 67 5.04 6.62 -8.81
C PRO A 67 4.31 5.36 -9.30
N VAL A 68 3.17 5.03 -8.67
CA VAL A 68 2.30 3.95 -9.14
C VAL A 68 1.69 4.39 -10.47
N GLN A 69 2.34 4.04 -11.58
CA GLN A 69 1.96 4.57 -12.89
C GLN A 69 0.64 4.00 -13.42
N HIS A 70 0.34 2.73 -13.12
CA HIS A 70 -0.92 2.05 -13.44
C HIS A 70 -0.89 0.64 -12.85
N VAL A 71 -1.82 0.30 -11.96
CA VAL A 71 -2.05 -1.11 -11.59
C VAL A 71 -3.05 -1.67 -12.61
N PRO A 72 -2.64 -2.58 -13.51
CA PRO A 72 -3.58 -3.18 -14.44
C PRO A 72 -4.71 -3.86 -13.66
N ARG A 73 -5.97 -3.62 -14.08
CA ARG A 73 -7.13 -4.23 -13.44
C ARG A 73 -7.20 -5.71 -13.86
N PRO A 74 -7.38 -6.66 -12.93
CA PRO A 74 -7.65 -8.04 -13.26
C PRO A 74 -8.98 -8.17 -14.04
N PRO A 75 -9.16 -9.25 -14.83
CA PRO A 75 -10.41 -9.51 -15.52
C PRO A 75 -11.58 -9.57 -14.54
N ALA A 76 -12.74 -9.02 -14.93
CA ALA A 76 -13.94 -9.11 -14.11
C ALA A 76 -14.48 -10.54 -14.17
N ARG A 77 -14.65 -11.22 -13.04
CA ARG A 77 -15.20 -12.57 -13.08
C ARG A 77 -16.69 -12.51 -13.42
N PRO A 78 -17.20 -13.48 -14.18
CA PRO A 78 -18.64 -13.64 -14.37
C PRO A 78 -19.34 -13.82 -13.01
N GLY A 79 -20.18 -12.85 -12.62
CA GLY A 79 -20.95 -12.88 -11.37
C GLY A 79 -20.48 -11.94 -10.26
N GLU A 80 -19.35 -11.24 -10.40
CA GLU A 80 -18.86 -10.28 -9.38
C GLU A 80 -19.60 -8.93 -9.38
N SER A 81 -20.46 -8.70 -10.38
CA SER A 81 -21.27 -7.48 -10.50
C SER A 81 -22.56 -7.51 -9.65
N GLY A 82 -22.81 -8.59 -8.90
CA GLY A 82 -24.03 -8.76 -8.10
C GLY A 82 -23.73 -9.35 -6.73
N SER A 83 -24.29 -8.75 -5.67
CA SER A 83 -24.32 -9.34 -4.34
C SER A 83 -25.24 -10.55 -4.33
N ASP A 84 -24.74 -11.69 -4.79
CA ASP A 84 -25.45 -12.97 -4.69
C ASP A 84 -25.06 -13.63 -3.36
N GLU A 85 -25.98 -13.56 -2.39
CA GLU A 85 -25.78 -13.90 -0.97
C GLU A 85 -25.65 -15.42 -0.71
N ASN A 86 -25.65 -16.26 -1.76
CA ASN A 86 -25.83 -17.70 -1.65
C ASN A 86 -24.80 -18.55 -2.44
N ARG A 87 -23.53 -18.12 -2.47
CA ARG A 87 -22.42 -18.86 -3.11
C ARG A 87 -21.76 -19.86 -2.13
N PRO A 88 -21.52 -21.13 -2.52
CA PRO A 88 -20.79 -22.08 -1.68
C PRO A 88 -19.34 -21.60 -1.46
N ALA A 89 -18.84 -21.88 -0.26
CA ALA A 89 -17.57 -21.40 0.27
C ALA A 89 -16.34 -22.12 -0.35
N ASP A 90 -16.11 -21.95 -1.64
CA ASP A 90 -14.75 -22.08 -2.19
C ASP A 90 -14.13 -20.67 -2.19
N GLY A 91 -13.28 -20.41 -1.21
CA GLY A 91 -12.40 -19.23 -1.11
C GLY A 91 -13.05 -17.91 -1.53
N GLY A 92 -13.87 -17.34 -0.64
CA GLY A 92 -14.59 -16.11 -0.93
C GLY A 92 -13.68 -14.91 -1.25
N PRO A 93 -14.21 -13.86 -1.92
CA PRO A 93 -13.47 -12.63 -2.13
C PRO A 93 -13.04 -12.04 -0.77
N GLY A 94 -11.72 -11.99 -0.54
CA GLY A 94 -11.11 -11.51 0.70
C GLY A 94 -10.42 -12.59 1.55
N ASP A 95 -10.42 -13.86 1.14
CA ASP A 95 -9.54 -14.86 1.76
C ASP A 95 -8.07 -14.56 1.40
N PRO A 96 -7.20 -14.26 2.38
CA PRO A 96 -5.79 -13.98 2.12
C PRO A 96 -5.03 -15.21 1.58
N ASN A 97 -5.60 -16.41 1.66
CA ASN A 97 -5.00 -17.66 1.18
C ASN A 97 -5.62 -18.18 -0.14
N ALA A 98 -6.57 -17.45 -0.74
CA ALA A 98 -7.13 -17.86 -2.02
C ALA A 98 -6.04 -17.89 -3.09
N GLN A 99 -5.87 -19.05 -3.72
CA GLN A 99 -4.97 -19.19 -4.86
C GLN A 99 -5.63 -18.60 -6.11
N PRO A 100 -4.87 -17.92 -7.00
CA PRO A 100 -5.37 -17.49 -8.29
C PRO A 100 -6.00 -18.66 -9.05
N ASP A 101 -7.10 -18.41 -9.75
CA ASP A 101 -7.68 -19.42 -10.65
C ASP A 101 -6.95 -19.43 -12.01
N ALA A 102 -7.43 -20.20 -12.98
CA ALA A 102 -6.79 -20.29 -14.29
C ALA A 102 -6.90 -18.99 -15.11
N GLU A 103 -7.95 -18.19 -14.90
CA GLU A 103 -8.11 -16.91 -15.57
C GLU A 103 -7.18 -15.86 -14.98
N ASP A 104 -7.07 -15.81 -13.65
CA ASP A 104 -6.13 -14.97 -12.92
C ASP A 104 -4.67 -15.29 -13.31
N ARG A 105 -4.30 -16.58 -13.39
CA ARG A 105 -2.94 -17.00 -13.81
C ARG A 105 -2.58 -16.54 -15.23
N ARG A 106 -3.52 -16.66 -16.17
CA ARG A 106 -3.28 -16.21 -17.56
C ARG A 106 -3.06 -14.71 -17.61
N TRP A 107 -3.89 -13.94 -16.92
CA TRP A 107 -3.75 -12.50 -16.84
C TRP A 107 -2.43 -12.08 -16.18
N LEU A 108 -2.02 -12.75 -15.09
CA LEU A 108 -0.72 -12.52 -14.45
C LEU A 108 0.44 -12.74 -15.43
N ALA A 109 0.41 -13.82 -16.21
CA ALA A 109 1.41 -14.10 -17.23
C ALA A 109 1.42 -13.03 -18.34
N GLU A 110 0.26 -12.52 -18.76
CA GLU A 110 0.14 -11.44 -19.74
C GLU A 110 0.81 -10.13 -19.28
N ILE A 111 0.77 -9.83 -17.97
CA ILE A 111 1.46 -8.67 -17.39
C ILE A 111 2.91 -8.96 -16.97
N GLY A 112 3.43 -10.15 -17.30
CA GLY A 112 4.80 -10.55 -17.06
C GLY A 112 5.10 -11.08 -15.64
N ILE A 113 4.06 -11.46 -14.89
CA ILE A 113 4.20 -12.09 -13.57
C ILE A 113 4.05 -13.60 -13.73
N ASP A 114 5.13 -14.35 -13.49
CA ASP A 114 5.10 -15.80 -13.44
C ASP A 114 4.68 -16.27 -12.03
N TRP A 115 3.41 -16.67 -11.88
CA TRP A 115 2.88 -17.14 -10.60
C TRP A 115 3.43 -18.52 -10.20
N ASP A 116 3.77 -19.36 -11.18
CA ASP A 116 4.21 -20.75 -10.95
C ASP A 116 5.75 -20.89 -11.00
N GLY A 117 6.46 -19.77 -11.18
CA GLY A 117 7.93 -19.71 -11.23
C GLY A 117 8.60 -20.03 -9.89
N ASP A 118 9.90 -20.35 -9.94
CA ASP A 118 10.68 -20.63 -8.73
C ASP A 118 10.61 -19.44 -7.77
N ALA A 119 10.20 -19.72 -6.53
CA ALA A 119 10.14 -18.74 -5.45
C ALA A 119 11.45 -17.94 -5.40
N ALA A 120 11.34 -16.61 -5.29
CA ALA A 120 12.48 -15.71 -5.20
C ALA A 120 13.53 -16.26 -4.22
N ALA A 121 14.69 -16.64 -4.76
CA ALA A 121 15.83 -17.18 -4.02
C ALA A 121 16.53 -16.11 -3.18
#